data_AF-A0A843EIQ0-F1
#
_entry.id   AF-A0A843EIQ0-F1
#
_cell.length_a   1.000
_cell.length_b   1.000
_cell.length_c   1.000
_cell.angle_alpha   90.00
_cell.angle_beta   90.00
_cell.angle_gamma   90.00
#
_symmetry.space_group_name_H-M   'P 1'
#
loop_
_entity.id
_entity.type
_entity.pdbx_description
1 polymer ?
#
loop_
_entity_poly.entity_id
_entity_poly.type
_entity_poly.pdbx_seq_one_letter_code
_entity_poly.pdbx_strand_id
1 'polypeptide(L)'
;MAEESVSLLYKIKPISDRLPSVKRPEGHVHFRTKMMWVVVVLLVYFIMTNIYIYGLDKASTLDLFAQYRTIMAGSSGSLLQLG
;
A
#
# COMPACT_ATOMS: atom_id res chain seq x y z
N MET A 1 7.02 20.53 -40.18
CA MET A 1 5.68 20.50 -39.58
C MET A 1 5.56 19.18 -38.85
N ALA A 2 6.00 19.13 -37.59
CA ALA A 2 5.99 17.90 -36.81
C ALA A 2 4.58 17.73 -36.22
N GLU A 3 3.94 16.61 -36.50
CA GLU A 3 2.61 16.28 -35.96
C GLU A 3 2.66 16.23 -34.42
N GLU A 4 1.97 17.17 -33.77
CA GLU A 4 1.61 17.06 -32.35
C GLU A 4 0.56 15.95 -32.21
N SER A 5 1.03 14.71 -32.08
CA SER A 5 0.18 13.61 -31.64
C SER A 5 -0.23 13.87 -30.18
N VAL A 6 -1.52 14.13 -29.96
CA VAL A 6 -2.06 14.41 -28.62
C VAL A 6 -1.84 13.19 -27.73
N SER A 7 -0.94 13.32 -26.76
CA SER A 7 -0.52 12.22 -25.88
C SER A 7 -1.70 11.60 -25.13
N LEU A 8 -1.92 10.30 -25.32
CA LEU A 8 -2.99 9.53 -24.67
C LEU A 8 -2.89 9.54 -23.13
N LEU A 9 -1.73 9.88 -22.58
CA LEU A 9 -1.51 10.07 -21.14
C LEU A 9 -2.26 11.29 -20.58
N TYR A 10 -2.61 12.29 -21.41
CA TYR A 10 -3.41 13.42 -20.96
C TYR A 10 -4.85 13.04 -20.60
N LYS A 11 -5.37 11.93 -21.16
CA LYS A 11 -6.71 11.43 -20.82
C LYS A 11 -6.83 10.82 -19.43
N ILE A 12 -5.73 10.32 -18.85
CA ILE A 12 -5.70 9.74 -17.49
C ILE A 12 -5.39 10.77 -16.39
N LYS A 13 -4.98 11.99 -16.78
CA LYS A 13 -4.74 13.13 -15.89
C LYS A 13 -5.86 13.40 -14.86
N PRO A 14 -7.17 13.44 -15.24
CA PRO A 14 -8.24 13.71 -14.27
C PRO A 14 -8.42 12.62 -13.20
N ILE A 15 -7.96 11.39 -13.45
CA ILE A 15 -8.01 10.29 -12.48
C ILE A 15 -6.82 10.42 -11.52
N SER A 16 -5.63 10.69 -12.05
CA SER A 16 -4.43 10.89 -11.24
C SER A 16 -4.55 12.08 -10.30
N ASP A 17 -5.18 13.18 -10.73
CA ASP A 17 -5.32 14.40 -9.93
C ASP A 17 -6.31 14.25 -8.75
N ARG A 18 -7.19 13.24 -8.79
CA ARG A 18 -8.15 12.96 -7.70
C ARG A 18 -7.63 12.01 -6.65
N LEU A 19 -6.57 11.27 -6.92
CA LEU A 19 -6.02 10.31 -5.97
C LEU A 19 -5.27 11.08 -4.87
N PRO A 20 -5.68 10.96 -3.60
CA PRO A 20 -4.97 11.60 -2.51
C PRO A 20 -3.58 10.99 -2.39
N SER A 21 -2.55 11.84 -2.38
CA SER A 21 -1.16 11.43 -2.22
C SER A 21 -0.55 12.11 -0.99
N VAL A 22 0.34 11.42 -0.30
CA VAL A 22 1.05 11.94 0.85
C VAL A 22 2.12 12.92 0.37
N LYS A 23 2.00 14.20 0.76
CA LYS A 23 2.99 15.23 0.45
C LYS A 23 4.31 14.96 1.16
N ARG A 24 5.42 15.21 0.46
CA ARG A 24 6.76 15.15 1.07
C ARG A 24 6.93 16.29 2.08
N PRO A 25 7.67 16.09 3.16
CA PRO A 25 7.94 17.15 4.13
C PRO A 25 8.76 18.28 3.48
N GLU A 26 8.38 19.53 3.74
CA GLU A 26 8.97 20.73 3.11
C GLU A 26 10.32 21.15 3.72
N GLY A 27 10.71 20.57 4.85
CA GLY A 27 11.94 20.88 5.57
C GLY A 27 12.73 19.66 6.02
N HIS A 28 13.90 19.90 6.61
CA HIS A 28 14.73 18.84 7.18
C HIS A 28 14.03 18.19 8.37
N VAL A 29 13.68 16.91 8.22
CA VAL A 29 13.11 16.10 9.30
C VAL A 29 14.24 15.49 10.13
N HIS A 30 14.24 15.76 11.44
CA HIS A 30 15.18 15.18 12.39
C HIS A 30 15.12 13.65 12.38
N PHE A 31 16.28 13.01 12.56
CA PHE A 31 16.37 11.54 12.55
C PHE A 31 15.48 10.87 13.61
N ARG A 32 15.36 11.46 14.80
CA ARG A 32 14.49 10.95 15.88
C ARG A 32 13.01 10.92 15.47
N THR A 33 12.54 11.94 14.74
CA THR A 33 11.16 12.01 14.24
C THR A 33 10.92 10.94 13.17
N LYS A 34 11.88 10.72 12.27
CA LYS A 34 11.80 9.61 11.29
C LYS A 34 11.72 8.25 11.98
N MET A 35 12.56 8.03 13.00
CA MET A 35 12.55 6.79 13.78
C MET A 35 11.21 6.56 14.47
N MET A 36 10.64 7.60 15.09
CA MET A 36 9.32 7.52 15.74
C MET A 36 8.24 7.14 14.74
N TRP A 37 8.21 7.75 13.55
CA TRP A 37 7.25 7.41 12.50
C TRP A 37 7.41 5.97 12.00
N VAL A 38 8.64 5.47 11.86
CA VAL A 38 8.89 4.07 11.49
C VAL A 38 8.31 3.13 12.54
N VAL A 39 8.54 3.40 13.84
CA VAL A 39 8.00 2.58 14.93
C VAL A 39 6.47 2.62 14.95
N VAL A 40 5.85 3.78 14.74
CA VAL A 40 4.39 3.93 14.67
C VAL A 40 3.81 3.11 13.52
N VAL A 41 4.39 3.22 12.31
CA VAL A 41 3.93 2.46 11.14
C VAL A 41 4.11 0.96 11.35
N LEU A 42 5.22 0.53 11.95
CA LEU A 42 5.43 -0.88 12.31
C LEU A 42 4.36 -1.40 13.26
N LEU A 43 4.01 -0.63 14.29
CA LEU A 43 2.97 -1.03 15.25
C LEU A 43 1.61 -1.19 14.56
N VAL A 44 1.25 -0.24 13.69
CA VAL A 44 0.01 -0.33 12.88
C VAL A 44 0.03 -1.56 11.97
N TYR A 45 1.15 -1.83 11.30
CA TYR A 45 1.33 -3.02 10.45
C TYR A 45 1.11 -4.32 11.23
N PHE A 46 1.71 -4.45 12.42
CA PHE A 46 1.51 -5.64 13.25
C PHE A 46 0.06 -5.79 13.71
N ILE A 47 -0.62 -4.70 14.05
CA ILE A 47 -2.06 -4.75 14.40
C ILE A 47 -2.87 -5.24 13.20
N MET A 48 -2.69 -4.64 12.02
CA MET A 48 -3.43 -5.01 10.81
C MET A 48 -3.16 -6.46 10.38
N THR A 49 -1.94 -6.94 10.58
CA THR A 49 -1.56 -8.34 10.31
C THR A 49 -2.40 -9.34 11.13
N ASN A 50 -2.80 -8.97 12.35
CA ASN A 50 -3.59 -9.82 13.24
C ASN A 50 -5.11 -9.70 13.01
N ILE A 51 -5.57 -8.71 12.23
CA ILE A 51 -6.99 -8.51 11.94
C ILE A 51 -7.36 -9.31 10.68
N TYR A 52 -8.20 -10.33 10.87
CA TYR A 52 -8.74 -11.13 9.78
C TYR A 52 -9.88 -10.42 9.06
N ILE A 53 -9.99 -10.67 7.75
CA ILE A 53 -11.08 -10.14 6.92
C ILE A 53 -12.41 -10.76 7.39
N TYR A 54 -13.41 -9.91 7.57
CA TYR A 54 -14.75 -10.33 7.94
C TYR A 54 -15.38 -11.20 6.83
N GLY A 55 -15.96 -12.33 7.20
CA GLY A 55 -16.63 -13.25 6.26
C GLY A 55 -15.76 -14.37 5.69
N LEU A 56 -14.52 -14.55 6.16
CA LEU A 56 -13.69 -15.69 5.80
C LEU A 56 -14.10 -16.96 6.54
N ASP A 57 -14.45 -18.01 5.80
CA ASP A 57 -14.55 -19.37 6.33
C ASP A 57 -13.15 -20.01 6.38
N LYS A 58 -12.60 -20.10 7.59
CA LYS A 58 -11.23 -20.59 7.84
C LYS A 58 -11.02 -22.03 7.37
N ALA A 59 -12.08 -22.83 7.22
CA ALA A 59 -11.99 -24.23 6.83
C ALA A 59 -11.83 -24.42 5.31
N SER A 60 -12.29 -23.46 4.50
CA SER A 60 -12.35 -23.58 3.03
C SER A 60 -11.47 -22.55 2.31
N THR A 61 -10.78 -21.67 3.05
CA THR A 61 -9.83 -20.70 2.47
C THR A 61 -8.50 -21.39 2.12
N LEU A 62 -8.27 -21.63 0.82
CA LEU A 62 -6.98 -22.11 0.32
C LEU A 62 -5.97 -20.95 0.27
N ASP A 63 -4.78 -21.14 0.84
CA ASP A 63 -3.70 -20.13 0.82
C ASP A 63 -2.99 -20.08 -0.55
N LEU A 64 -3.65 -19.48 -1.53
CA LEU A 64 -3.18 -19.36 -2.92
C LEU A 64 -1.86 -18.57 -3.05
N PHE A 65 -1.53 -17.73 -2.07
CA PHE A 65 -0.38 -16.82 -2.11
C PHE A 65 0.73 -17.20 -1.13
N ALA A 66 0.74 -18.42 -0.60
CA ALA A 66 1.72 -18.89 0.37
C ALA A 66 3.18 -18.63 -0.06
N GLN A 67 3.49 -18.81 -1.35
CA GLN A 67 4.82 -18.59 -1.92
C GLN A 67 5.18 -17.10 -2.05
N TYR A 68 4.18 -16.24 -2.30
CA TYR A 68 4.38 -14.81 -2.50
C TYR A 68 4.36 -14.02 -1.19
N ARG A 69 3.86 -14.62 -0.11
CA ARG A 69 3.72 -14.00 1.21
C ARG A 69 5.00 -13.34 1.72
N THR A 70 6.14 -14.01 1.56
CA THR A 70 7.44 -13.51 2.01
C THR A 70 7.88 -12.26 1.23
N ILE A 71 7.50 -12.16 -0.05
CA ILE A 71 7.89 -11.03 -0.92
C ILE A 71 6.95 -9.84 -0.70
N MET A 72 5.65 -10.09 -0.54
CA MET A 72 4.65 -9.04 -0.35
C MET A 72 4.56 -8.55 1.11
N ALA A 73 5.27 -9.19 2.04
CA ALA A 73 5.10 -8.95 3.48
C ALA A 73 3.63 -9.07 3.92
N GLY A 74 2.90 -10.02 3.32
CA GLY A 74 1.47 -10.19 3.58
C GLY A 74 1.17 -11.27 4.62
N SER A 75 -0.09 -11.35 5.06
CA SER A 75 -0.59 -12.47 5.89
C SER A 75 -1.93 -12.97 5.37
N SER A 76 -2.03 -14.29 5.15
CA SER A 76 -3.20 -14.90 4.52
C SER A 76 -4.45 -14.72 5.38
N GLY A 77 -5.51 -14.19 4.78
CA GLY A 77 -6.77 -13.90 5.46
C GLY A 77 -6.77 -12.64 6.33
N SER A 78 -5.67 -11.88 6.42
CA SER A 78 -5.64 -10.59 7.12
C SER A 78 -5.87 -9.41 6.17
N LEU A 79 -6.07 -8.22 6.74
CA LEU A 79 -6.15 -6.97 5.96
C LEU A 79 -4.93 -6.73 5.04
N LEU A 80 -3.80 -7.36 5.33
CA LEU A 80 -2.55 -7.25 4.59
C LEU A 80 -2.29 -8.46 3.69
N GLN A 81 -3.32 -9.16 3.21
CA GLN A 81 -3.16 -10.36 2.37
C GLN A 81 -2.29 -10.13 1.11
N LEU A 82 -2.30 -8.90 0.57
CA LEU A 82 -1.53 -8.50 -0.62
C LEU A 82 -0.42 -7.49 -0.31
N GLY A 83 -0.06 -7.34 0.98
CA GLY A 83 0.86 -6.31 1.47
C GLY A 83 0.17 -5.04 1.94
#